data_AF-A0A1G6ZLJ1-F1
#
_entry.id   AF-A0A1G6ZLJ1-F1
#
_cell.length_a   1.000
_cell.length_b   1.000
_cell.length_c   1.000
_cell.angle_alpha   90.00
_cell.angle_beta   90.00
_cell.angle_gamma   90.00
#
_symmetry.space_group_name_H-M   'P 1'
#
loop_
_entity.id
_entity.type
_entity.pdbx_description
1 polymer ?
#
loop_
_entity_poly.entity_id
_entity_poly.type
_entity_poly.pdbx_seq_one_letter_code
_entity_poly.pdbx_strand_id
1 'polypeptide(L)'
;MQIFQDNPNQTPEDFYKSLEEKLTEAHSFPEDYLFKFIVPNDKEKLTEVYKIFDGTKNTISTRESKNGKYISISAQVFVLDAAQVIKIYKSAGNIPDIMML
;
A
#
# COMPACT_ATOMS: atom_id res chain seq x y z
N MET A 1 -3.92 15.21 0.20
CA MET A 1 -5.11 14.36 0.33
C MET A 1 -4.90 13.47 1.53
N GLN A 2 -5.59 13.75 2.63
CA GLN A 2 -5.75 12.83 3.75
C GLN A 2 -6.88 11.87 3.35
N ILE A 3 -6.65 10.58 3.46
CA ILE A 3 -7.58 9.52 3.06
C ILE A 3 -8.59 9.25 4.20
N PHE A 4 -9.12 10.32 4.81
CA PHE A 4 -9.98 10.28 6.00
C PHE A 4 -11.25 11.11 5.83
N GLN A 5 -11.76 11.26 4.61
CA GLN A 5 -13.08 11.84 4.40
C GLN A 5 -14.01 10.74 3.88
N ASP A 6 -14.80 10.16 4.80
CA ASP A 6 -16.25 9.98 4.59
C ASP A 6 -17.03 9.27 5.71
N ASN A 7 -16.46 8.95 6.89
CA ASN A 7 -17.30 8.57 8.03
C ASN A 7 -16.63 8.75 9.41
N PRO A 8 -17.16 9.58 10.33
CA PRO A 8 -16.56 9.82 11.65
C PRO A 8 -16.66 8.64 12.64
N ASN A 9 -17.24 7.50 12.26
CA ASN A 9 -17.41 6.29 13.09
C ASN A 9 -16.75 5.03 12.52
N GLN A 10 -15.98 5.11 11.43
CA GLN A 10 -15.31 3.93 10.88
C GLN A 10 -13.99 3.66 11.61
N THR A 11 -13.90 2.49 12.23
CA THR A 11 -12.63 1.99 12.75
C THR A 11 -11.72 1.57 11.58
N PRO A 12 -10.39 1.51 11.77
CA PRO A 12 -9.48 0.95 10.77
C PRO A 12 -9.90 -0.46 10.34
N GLU A 13 -10.48 -1.25 11.24
CA GLU A 13 -10.97 -2.60 10.98
C GLU A 13 -12.15 -2.59 10.02
N ASP A 14 -13.13 -1.69 10.21
CA ASP A 14 -14.26 -1.53 9.29
C ASP A 14 -13.81 -1.08 7.90
N PHE A 15 -12.81 -0.21 7.83
CA PHE A 15 -12.22 0.22 6.56
C PHE A 15 -11.58 -0.97 5.82
N TYR A 16 -10.72 -1.75 6.49
CA TYR A 16 -10.05 -2.88 5.85
C TYR A 16 -11.04 -3.97 5.43
N LYS A 17 -12.11 -4.21 6.20
CA LYS A 17 -13.16 -5.14 5.82
C LYS A 17 -13.89 -4.69 4.56
N SER A 18 -14.31 -3.42 4.50
CA SER A 18 -14.95 -2.88 3.29
C SER A 18 -14.02 -2.89 2.08
N LEU A 19 -12.72 -2.64 2.29
CA LEU A 19 -11.71 -2.72 1.23
C LEU A 19 -11.55 -4.15 0.71
N GLU A 20 -11.52 -5.14 1.60
CA GLU A 20 -11.41 -6.56 1.23
C GLU A 20 -12.60 -7.04 0.38
N GLU A 21 -13.82 -6.66 0.76
CA GLU A 21 -15.03 -6.94 0.00
C GLU A 21 -14.95 -6.33 -1.41
N LYS A 22 -14.59 -5.04 -1.50
CA LYS A 22 -14.42 -4.36 -2.80
C LYS A 22 -13.35 -4.99 -3.68
N LEU A 23 -12.22 -5.40 -3.09
CA LEU A 23 -11.15 -6.07 -3.83
C LEU A 23 -11.62 -7.42 -4.37
N THR A 24 -12.34 -8.18 -3.56
CA THR A 24 -12.87 -9.51 -3.96
C THR A 24 -13.90 -9.39 -5.09
N GLU A 25 -14.70 -8.32 -5.10
CA GLU A 25 -15.68 -8.07 -6.16
C GLU A 25 -15.06 -7.50 -7.45
N ALA A 26 -14.06 -6.63 -7.32
CA ALA A 26 -13.46 -5.91 -8.46
C ALA A 26 -12.34 -6.70 -9.15
N HIS A 27 -11.70 -7.64 -8.47
CA HIS A 27 -10.53 -8.35 -8.95
C HIS A 27 -10.72 -9.86 -8.98
N SER A 28 -10.03 -10.53 -9.91
CA SER A 28 -10.01 -11.98 -10.04
C SER A 28 -8.64 -12.49 -9.67
N PHE A 29 -8.47 -12.87 -8.40
CA PHE A 29 -7.22 -13.42 -7.89
C PHE A 29 -7.01 -14.89 -8.31
N PRO A 30 -5.75 -15.37 -8.45
CA PRO A 30 -4.50 -14.65 -8.23
C PRO A 30 -4.16 -13.71 -9.40
N GLU A 31 -3.57 -12.55 -9.10
CA GLU A 31 -3.19 -11.55 -10.10
C GLU A 31 -1.93 -10.79 -9.70
N ASP A 32 -1.37 -10.03 -10.64
CA ASP A 32 -0.35 -9.03 -10.34
C ASP A 32 -1.02 -7.71 -9.93
N TYR A 33 -1.07 -7.45 -8.62
CA TYR A 33 -1.66 -6.24 -8.06
C TYR A 33 -0.61 -5.11 -7.96
N LEU A 34 -0.99 -3.91 -8.37
CA LEU A 34 -0.13 -2.73 -8.34
C LEU A 34 -0.40 -1.90 -7.09
N PHE A 35 0.53 -1.91 -6.14
CA PHE A 35 0.52 -1.02 -4.99
C PHE A 35 1.24 0.28 -5.30
N LYS A 36 0.71 1.39 -4.81
CA LYS A 36 1.35 2.70 -4.89
C LYS A 36 1.50 3.30 -3.50
N PHE A 37 2.73 3.64 -3.17
CA PHE A 37 3.07 4.34 -1.93
C PHE A 37 3.79 5.63 -2.22
N ILE A 38 3.69 6.57 -1.29
CA ILE A 38 4.49 7.77 -1.25
C ILE A 38 5.00 7.92 0.18
N VAL A 39 6.31 7.99 0.32
CA VAL A 39 6.99 8.24 1.61
C VAL A 39 7.79 9.53 1.51
N PRO A 40 8.09 10.21 2.63
CA PRO A 40 9.14 11.23 2.65
C PRO A 40 10.44 10.69 2.06
N ASN A 41 11.27 11.56 1.50
CA ASN A 41 12.60 11.19 1.00
C ASN A 41 13.53 10.87 2.17
N ASP A 42 13.33 9.68 2.72
CA ASP A 42 13.99 9.11 3.88
C ASP A 42 14.34 7.66 3.55
N LYS A 43 15.63 7.34 3.69
CA LYS A 43 16.16 6.02 3.34
C LYS A 43 15.62 4.93 4.27
N GLU A 44 15.35 5.24 5.54
CA GLU A 44 14.82 4.28 6.51
C GLU A 44 13.41 3.86 6.11
N LYS A 45 12.54 4.83 5.83
CA LYS A 45 11.15 4.58 5.38
C LYS A 45 11.12 3.82 4.06
N LEU A 46 11.98 4.18 3.11
CA LEU A 46 12.09 3.44 1.85
C LEU A 46 12.50 1.98 2.09
N THR A 47 13.45 1.74 2.99
CA THR A 47 13.88 0.39 3.37
C THR A 47 12.77 -0.40 4.05
N GLU A 48 11.97 0.23 4.91
CA GLU A 48 10.80 -0.40 5.52
C GLU A 48 9.76 -0.82 4.48
N VAL A 49 9.50 0.02 3.47
CA VAL A 49 8.61 -0.35 2.36
C VAL A 49 9.14 -1.56 1.59
N TYR A 50 10.44 -1.61 1.28
CA TYR A 50 11.02 -2.78 0.60
C TYR A 50 10.84 -4.07 1.40
N LYS A 51 11.05 -4.02 2.72
CA LYS A 51 10.88 -5.19 3.61
C LYS A 51 9.48 -5.76 3.62
N ILE A 52 8.45 -4.95 3.37
CA ILE A 52 7.05 -5.44 3.29
C ILE A 52 6.90 -6.44 2.14
N PHE A 53 7.69 -6.29 1.07
CA PHE A 53 7.63 -7.13 -0.12
C PHE A 53 8.68 -8.24 -0.12
N ASP A 54 9.51 -8.35 0.90
CA ASP A 54 10.50 -9.43 1.01
C ASP A 54 9.82 -10.81 0.98
N GLY A 55 10.34 -11.72 0.15
CA GLY A 55 9.78 -13.06 -0.02
C GLY A 55 8.54 -13.14 -0.91
N THR A 56 8.05 -12.01 -1.43
CA THR A 56 7.01 -12.00 -2.48
C THR A 56 7.63 -11.96 -3.87
N LYS A 57 6.89 -12.40 -4.89
CA LYS A 57 7.28 -12.17 -6.29
C LYS A 57 6.83 -10.76 -6.68
N ASN A 58 7.77 -9.82 -6.69
CA ASN A 58 7.48 -8.41 -6.94
C ASN A 58 8.44 -7.75 -7.94
N THR A 59 7.97 -6.67 -8.56
CA THR A 59 8.77 -5.70 -9.30
C THR A 59 8.50 -4.33 -8.70
N ILE A 60 9.54 -3.68 -8.14
CA ILE A 60 9.41 -2.38 -7.49
C ILE A 60 10.16 -1.32 -8.30
N SER A 61 9.51 -0.18 -8.51
CA SER A 61 10.12 1.02 -9.08
C SER A 61 9.90 2.21 -8.16
N THR A 62 10.87 3.12 -8.13
CA THR A 62 10.84 4.32 -7.29
C THR A 62 11.11 5.56 -8.12
N ARG A 63 10.46 6.67 -7.75
CA ARG A 63 10.66 7.98 -8.39
C ARG A 63 10.61 9.08 -7.35
N GLU A 64 11.66 9.89 -7.30
CA GLU A 64 11.68 11.10 -6.48
C GLU A 64 10.68 12.15 -6.99
N SER A 65 10.08 12.90 -6.07
CA SER A 65 9.20 14.01 -6.39
C SER A 65 9.98 15.17 -7.04
N LYS A 66 9.28 16.06 -7.73
CA LYS A 66 9.88 17.21 -8.42
C LYS A 66 10.78 18.08 -7.52
N ASN A 67 10.45 18.16 -6.24
CA ASN A 67 11.18 18.92 -5.23
C ASN A 67 12.03 18.06 -4.28
N GLY A 68 12.16 16.75 -4.55
CA GLY A 68 12.93 15.81 -3.72
C GLY A 68 12.38 15.56 -2.33
N LYS A 69 11.18 16.07 -1.99
CA LYS A 69 10.58 15.91 -0.65
C LYS A 69 10.04 14.49 -0.42
N TYR A 70 9.61 13.82 -1.47
CA TYR A 70 8.96 12.51 -1.39
C TYR A 70 9.53 11.54 -2.41
N ILE A 71 9.39 10.25 -2.13
CA ILE A 71 9.64 9.16 -3.05
C ILE A 71 8.30 8.47 -3.30
N SER A 72 7.90 8.41 -4.57
CA SER A 72 6.82 7.53 -5.01
C SER A 72 7.37 6.14 -5.28
N ILE A 73 6.67 5.12 -4.82
CA ILE A 73 7.03 3.71 -4.92
C ILE A 73 5.86 3.01 -5.62
N SER A 74 6.15 2.29 -6.69
CA SER A 74 5.19 1.44 -7.39
C SER A 74 5.67 0.00 -7.30
N ALA A 75 4.90 -0.85 -6.63
CA ALA A 75 5.22 -2.26 -6.41
C ALA A 75 4.17 -3.12 -7.11
N GLN A 76 4.56 -3.83 -8.16
CA GLN A 76 3.72 -4.83 -8.80
C GLN A 76 4.04 -6.18 -8.15
N VAL A 77 3.04 -6.80 -7.51
CA VAL A 77 3.22 -7.98 -6.67
C VAL A 77 2.20 -9.03 -7.06
N PHE A 78 2.65 -10.27 -7.25
CA PHE A 78 1.74 -11.40 -7.46
C PHE A 78 1.06 -11.77 -6.14
N VAL A 79 -0.25 -11.56 -6.06
CA VAL A 79 -1.07 -11.79 -4.86
C VAL A 79 -2.09 -12.89 -5.11
N LEU A 80 -2.35 -13.71 -4.08
CA LEU A 80 -3.23 -14.87 -4.22
C LEU A 80 -4.70 -14.57 -3.91
N ASP A 81 -4.97 -13.55 -3.10
CA ASP A 81 -6.29 -13.18 -2.62
C ASP A 81 -6.31 -11.74 -2.10
N ALA A 82 -7.51 -11.22 -1.85
CA ALA A 82 -7.70 -9.89 -1.26
C ALA A 82 -7.07 -9.78 0.14
N ALA A 83 -7.04 -10.86 0.93
CA ALA A 83 -6.49 -10.84 2.28
C ALA A 83 -4.98 -10.54 2.28
N GLN A 84 -4.22 -11.01 1.28
CA GLN A 84 -2.82 -10.64 1.10
C GLN A 84 -2.65 -9.15 0.82
N VAL A 85 -3.51 -8.57 -0.02
CA VAL A 85 -3.52 -7.13 -0.31
C VAL A 85 -3.76 -6.33 0.97
N ILE A 86 -4.75 -6.72 1.78
CA ILE A 86 -5.04 -6.10 3.07
C ILE A 86 -3.86 -6.23 4.03
N LYS A 87 -3.20 -7.39 4.09
CA LYS A 87 -2.02 -7.60 4.96
C LYS A 87 -0.87 -6.66 4.58
N ILE A 88 -0.64 -6.45 3.29
CA ILE A 88 0.36 -5.50 2.79
C ILE A 88 0.00 -4.08 3.19
N TYR A 89 -1.25 -3.63 2.97
CA TYR A 89 -1.69 -2.29 3.38
C TYR A 89 -1.60 -2.07 4.89
N LYS A 90 -1.97 -3.07 5.71
CA LYS A 90 -1.80 -3.01 7.17
C LYS A 90 -0.34 -2.87 7.57
N SER A 91 0.55 -3.63 6.93
CA SER A 91 1.99 -3.56 7.20
C SER A 91 2.56 -2.19 6.81
N ALA A 92 2.15 -1.67 5.66
CA ALA A 92 2.51 -0.35 5.18
C ALA A 92 2.02 0.75 6.12
N GLY A 93 0.78 0.66 6.61
CA GLY A 93 0.17 1.63 7.52
C GLY A 93 0.91 1.83 8.85
N ASN A 94 1.83 0.93 9.22
CA ASN A 94 2.70 1.11 10.39
C ASN A 94 3.88 2.05 10.13
N ILE A 95 4.17 2.38 8.87
CA ILE A 95 5.26 3.28 8.47
C ILE A 95 4.79 4.74 8.67
N PRO A 96 5.48 5.55 9.49
CA PRO A 96 5.09 6.93 9.73
C PRO A 96 5.12 7.79 8.45
N ASP A 97 4.11 8.64 8.27
CA ASP A 97 3.94 9.55 7.13
C ASP A 97 3.86 8.89 5.75
N ILE A 98 3.57 7.58 5.70
CA ILE A 98 3.27 6.91 4.44
C ILE A 98 1.91 7.36 3.91
N MET A 99 1.85 7.54 2.59
CA MET A 99 0.60 7.70 1.86
C MET A 99 0.44 6.51 0.92
N MET A 100 -0.76 5.94 0.88
CA MET A 100 -1.14 4.80 0.05
C MET A 100 -2.11 5.31 -1.02
N LEU A 101 -1.98 4.90 -2.27
CA LEU A 101 -2.78 5.40 -3.40
C LEU A 101 -3.49 4.28 -4.16
#